data_AF-A0A8X6H772-F1
#
_entry.id   AF-A0A8X6H772-F1
#
_cell.length_a   1.000
_cell.length_b   1.000
_cell.length_c   1.000
_cell.angle_alpha   90.00
_cell.angle_beta   90.00
_cell.angle_gamma   90.00
#
_symmetry.space_group_name_H-M   'P 1'
#
loop_
_entity.id
_entity.type
_entity.pdbx_description
1 polymer ?
#
loop_
_entity_poly.entity_id
_entity_poly.type
_entity_poly.pdbx_seq_one_letter_code
_entity_poly.pdbx_strand_id
1 'polypeptide(L)'
;MAAPIQNPAKCEVRSVIRFLHEKGQRTADILKEIVSVYGNIMNRQNVTKWCCHFSEGRTDVHDEQRTVGILILMPFQRTKEERANRLSN
;
A
#
# COMPACT_ATOMS: atom_id res chain seq x y z
N MET A 1 -8.86 6.17 -22.57
CA MET A 1 -8.79 4.92 -21.77
C MET A 1 -7.47 4.97 -21.00
N ALA A 2 -7.50 4.96 -19.67
CA ALA A 2 -6.28 5.01 -18.87
C ALA A 2 -5.55 3.66 -18.98
N ALA A 3 -4.26 3.68 -19.26
CA ALA A 3 -3.45 2.48 -19.31
C ALA A 3 -3.35 1.85 -17.90
N PRO A 4 -3.48 0.52 -17.75
CA PRO A 4 -3.26 -0.14 -16.47
C PRO A 4 -1.84 0.12 -15.99
N ILE A 5 -1.67 0.46 -14.72
CA ILE A 5 -0.35 0.67 -14.13
C ILE A 5 0.37 -0.68 -14.12
N GLN A 6 1.49 -0.78 -14.83
CA GLN A 6 2.29 -2.00 -14.86
C GLN A 6 3.06 -2.14 -13.56
N ASN A 7 2.79 -3.22 -12.82
CA ASN A 7 3.50 -3.60 -11.59
C ASN A 7 3.53 -2.52 -10.47
N PRO A 8 2.37 -2.04 -10.00
CA PRO A 8 2.29 -1.14 -8.85
C PRO A 8 2.92 -1.77 -7.60
N ALA A 9 3.55 -0.93 -6.78
CA ALA A 9 3.99 -1.35 -5.47
C ALA A 9 2.78 -1.61 -4.56
N LYS A 10 2.89 -2.60 -3.66
CA LYS A 10 1.81 -2.95 -2.72
C LYS A 10 1.40 -1.76 -1.84
N CYS A 11 2.34 -0.87 -1.50
CA CYS A 11 2.07 0.36 -0.73
C CYS A 11 1.27 1.40 -1.52
N GLU A 12 1.42 1.47 -2.85
CA GLU A 12 0.63 2.38 -3.71
C GLU A 12 -0.83 1.96 -3.71
N VAL A 13 -1.10 0.66 -3.91
CA VAL A 13 -2.46 0.08 -3.88
C VAL A 13 -3.13 0.35 -2.52
N ARG A 14 -2.39 0.21 -1.41
CA ARG A 14 -2.90 0.50 -0.05
C ARG A 14 -3.18 1.98 0.18
N SER A 15 -2.35 2.86 -0.38
CA SER A 15 -2.57 4.31 -0.33
C SER A 15 -3.84 4.70 -1.08
N VAL A 16 -4.11 4.08 -2.23
CA VAL A 16 -5.38 4.27 -2.96
C VAL A 16 -6.57 3.75 -2.16
N ILE A 17 -6.47 2.56 -1.57
CA ILE A 17 -7.54 2.02 -0.70
C ILE A 17 -7.85 3.00 0.44
N ARG A 18 -6.82 3.56 1.09
CA ARG A 18 -7.00 4.56 2.15
C ARG A 18 -7.73 5.81 1.65
N PHE A 19 -7.30 6.35 0.52
CA PHE A 19 -7.91 7.54 -0.07
C PHE A 19 -9.39 7.32 -0.42
N LEU A 20 -9.71 6.17 -1.02
CA LEU A 20 -11.10 5.83 -1.37
C LEU A 20 -11.95 5.54 -0.12
N HIS A 21 -11.35 4.96 0.93
CA HIS A 21 -12.00 4.76 2.23
C HIS A 21 -12.30 6.09 2.94
N GLU A 22 -11.33 7.01 2.99
CA GLU A 22 -11.51 8.36 3.56
C GLU A 22 -12.57 9.17 2.80
N LYS A 23 -12.72 8.93 1.49
CA LYS A 23 -13.84 9.47 0.69
C LYS A 23 -15.21 8.88 1.04
N GLY A 24 -15.28 7.89 1.92
CA GLY A 24 -16.52 7.22 2.30
C GLY A 24 -17.06 6.24 1.26
N GLN A 25 -16.22 5.78 0.31
CA GLN A 25 -16.66 4.75 -0.63
C GLN A 25 -16.83 3.41 0.07
N ARG A 26 -17.83 2.64 -0.37
CA ARG A 26 -18.05 1.29 0.13
C ARG A 26 -16.93 0.37 -0.33
N THR A 27 -16.53 -0.58 0.51
CA THR A 27 -15.50 -1.58 0.20
C THR A 27 -15.73 -2.31 -1.13
N ALA A 28 -16.99 -2.54 -1.51
CA ALA A 28 -17.33 -3.16 -2.79
C ALA A 28 -16.97 -2.30 -4.01
N ASP A 29 -17.09 -0.98 -3.88
CA ASP A 29 -16.77 -0.02 -4.93
C ASP A 29 -15.24 0.16 -5.02
N ILE A 30 -14.57 0.24 -3.86
CA ILE A 30 -13.09 0.23 -3.75
C ILE A 30 -12.50 -1.00 -4.44
N LEU A 31 -13.06 -2.19 -4.19
CA LEU A 31 -12.59 -3.43 -4.79
C LEU A 31 -12.67 -3.40 -6.33
N LYS A 32 -13.77 -2.91 -6.89
CA LYS A 32 -13.96 -2.80 -8.34
C LYS A 32 -12.94 -1.84 -8.94
N GLU A 33 -12.68 -0.72 -8.28
CA GLU A 33 -11.74 0.28 -8.75
C GLU A 33 -10.30 -0.25 -8.74
N ILE A 34 -9.88 -0.90 -7.66
CA ILE A 34 -8.56 -1.54 -7.56
C ILE A 34 -8.38 -2.62 -8.62
N VAL A 35 -9.35 -3.51 -8.80
CA VAL A 35 -9.28 -4.57 -9.83
C VAL A 35 -9.29 -3.96 -11.24
N SER A 36 -10.00 -2.87 -11.46
CA SER A 36 -10.05 -2.21 -12.77
C SER A 36 -8.76 -1.47 -13.13
N VAL A 37 -8.08 -0.84 -12.17
CA VAL A 37 -6.90 0.00 -12.41
C VAL A 37 -5.61 -0.81 -12.35
N TYR A 38 -5.52 -1.73 -11.38
CA TYR A 38 -4.29 -2.48 -11.09
C TYR A 38 -4.37 -3.96 -11.49
N GLY A 39 -5.56 -4.47 -11.81
CA GLY A 39 -5.77 -5.89 -12.09
C GLY A 39 -5.76 -6.76 -10.82
N ASN A 40 -5.41 -8.04 -10.96
CA ASN A 40 -5.47 -9.03 -9.88
C ASN A 40 -4.26 -8.99 -8.93
N ILE A 41 -3.78 -7.81 -8.56
CA ILE A 41 -2.59 -7.65 -7.70
C ILE A 41 -2.95 -7.85 -6.22
N MET A 42 -4.17 -7.45 -5.83
CA MET A 42 -4.66 -7.60 -4.46
C MET A 42 -5.99 -8.34 -4.48
N ASN A 43 -6.06 -9.45 -3.74
CA ASN A 43 -7.30 -10.22 -3.62
C ASN A 43 -8.35 -9.43 -2.81
N ARG A 44 -9.62 -9.85 -2.94
CA ARG A 44 -10.73 -9.24 -2.21
C ARG A 44 -10.53 -9.27 -0.68
N GLN A 45 -9.94 -10.33 -0.15
CA GLN A 45 -9.72 -10.49 1.29
C GLN A 45 -8.76 -9.43 1.85
N ASN A 46 -7.68 -9.14 1.11
CA ASN A 46 -6.70 -8.13 1.47
C ASN A 46 -7.31 -6.74 1.43
N VAL A 47 -8.09 -6.41 0.40
CA VAL A 47 -8.77 -5.11 0.32
C VAL A 47 -9.70 -4.92 1.52
N THR A 48 -10.51 -5.93 1.87
CA THR A 48 -11.38 -5.87 3.05
C THR A 48 -10.58 -5.71 4.34
N LYS A 49 -9.46 -6.42 4.49
CA LYS A 49 -8.58 -6.31 5.66
C LYS A 49 -8.00 -4.89 5.79
N TRP A 50 -7.55 -4.30 4.69
CA TRP A 50 -7.04 -2.92 4.67
C TRP A 50 -8.14 -1.91 5.00
N CYS A 51 -9.33 -2.04 4.42
CA CYS A 51 -10.47 -1.19 4.81
C CYS A 51 -10.78 -1.29 6.31
N CYS A 52 -10.71 -2.50 6.91
CA CYS A 52 -10.89 -2.67 8.35
C CYS A 52 -9.82 -1.93 9.15
N HIS A 53 -8.55 -2.07 8.77
CA HIS A 53 -7.45 -1.37 9.42
C HIS A 53 -7.59 0.16 9.34
N PHE A 54 -8.03 0.69 8.20
CA PHE A 54 -8.30 2.13 8.06
C PHE A 54 -9.51 2.56 8.90
N SER A 55 -10.55 1.71 9.02
CA SER A 55 -11.68 1.96 9.92
C SER A 55 -11.29 1.94 11.41
N GLU A 56 -10.24 1.20 11.78
CA GLU A 56 -9.66 1.18 13.12
C GLU A 56 -8.74 2.41 13.39
N GLY A 57 -8.58 3.29 12.41
CA GLY A 57 -7.76 4.50 12.53
C GLY A 57 -6.27 4.29 12.23
N ARG A 58 -5.87 3.13 11.68
CA ARG A 58 -4.48 2.91 11.24
C ARG A 58 -4.20 3.77 10.01
N THR A 59 -3.17 4.61 10.05
CA THR A 59 -2.75 5.45 8.92
C THR A 59 -1.56 4.89 8.16
N ASP A 60 -0.91 3.85 8.69
CA ASP A 60 0.23 3.21 8.04
C ASP A 60 -0.20 2.32 6.87
N VAL A 61 0.58 2.39 5.80
CA VAL A 61 0.35 1.63 4.56
C VAL A 61 1.23 0.37 4.48
N HIS A 62 2.09 0.13 5.48
CA HIS A 62 2.92 -1.05 5.57
C HIS A 62 2.26 -2.09 6.49
N ASP A 63 2.56 -3.37 6.25
CA ASP A 63 2.17 -4.36 7.25
C ASP A 63 3.00 -4.06 8.51
N GLU A 64 2.36 -4.06 9.68
CA GLU A 64 3.09 -4.08 10.94
C GLU A 64 4.09 -5.22 10.84
N GLN A 65 5.38 -4.92 11.00
CA GLN A 65 6.40 -5.96 11.04
C GLN A 65 5.99 -6.89 12.17
N ARG A 66 5.47 -8.07 11.81
CA ARG A 66 5.16 -9.13 12.76
C ARG A 66 6.50 -9.69 13.19
N THR A 67 7.16 -8.96 14.08
CA THR A 67 8.45 -9.30 14.64
C THR A 67 8.22 -10.50 15.56
N VAL A 68 8.20 -11.70 14.96
CA VAL A 68 8.63 -12.90 15.67
C VAL A 68 10.07 -12.62 16.07
N GLY A 69 10.35 -12.55 17.37
CA GLY A 69 11.57 -11.98 17.92
C GLY A 69 12.85 -12.62 17.38
N ILE A 70 13.38 -12.06 16.29
CA ILE A 70 14.77 -12.13 15.86
C ILE A 70 15.10 -10.69 15.44
N LEU A 71 15.83 -10.03 16.33
CA LEU A 71 16.47 -8.74 16.13
C LEU A 71 17.27 -8.79 14.82
N ILE A 72 17.40 -7.64 14.14
CA ILE A 72 18.15 -7.41 12.89
C ILE A 72 17.31 -7.63 11.62
N LEU A 73 16.54 -6.61 11.21
CA LEU A 73 16.34 -6.20 9.80
C LEU A 73 15.49 -4.90 9.73
N MET A 74 15.98 -3.83 10.35
CA MET A 74 15.75 -2.49 9.82
C MET A 74 17.06 -2.10 9.12
N PRO A 75 17.16 -2.29 7.80
CA PRO A 75 17.27 -1.11 6.93
C PRO A 75 16.77 -1.35 5.48
N PHE A 76 15.49 -1.67 5.24
CA PHE A 76 14.95 -1.60 3.86
C PHE A 76 14.57 -0.15 3.45
N GLN A 77 14.53 0.79 4.41
CA GLN A 77 14.22 2.21 4.15
C GLN A 77 15.45 3.10 3.85
N ARG A 78 16.70 2.59 3.95
CA ARG A 78 17.90 3.43 3.76
C ARG A 78 18.31 3.69 2.29
N THR A 79 17.78 2.95 1.31
CA THR A 79 18.28 3.05 -0.08
C THR A 79 17.66 4.14 -0.94
N LYS A 80 16.67 4.89 -0.45
CA LYS A 80 16.13 6.05 -1.18
C LYS A 80 16.90 7.35 -0.89
N GLU A 81 17.50 7.47 0.27
CA GLU A 81 18.20 8.70 0.70
C GLU A 81 19.66 8.74 0.24
N GLU A 82 20.32 7.58 0.11
CA GLU A 82 21.74 7.50 -0.27
C GLU A 82 22.02 7.79 -1.76
N ARG A 83 20.99 7.75 -2.62
CA ARG A 83 21.11 8.17 -4.03
C ARG A 83 21.09 9.68 -4.23
N ALA A 84 20.56 10.45 -3.27
CA ALA A 84 20.56 11.91 -3.35
C ALA A 84 21.93 12.53 -2.98
N ASN A 85 22.70 11.88 -2.10
CA ASN A 85 23.97 12.43 -1.60
C ASN A 85 25.21 12.12 -2.47
N ARG A 86 25.07 11.36 -3.57
CA ARG A 86 26.17 11.05 -4.50
C ARG A 86 26.20 11.90 -5.78
N LEU A 87 25.30 12.86 -5.93
CA LEU A 87 25.32 13.83 -7.04
C LEU A 87 25.74 15.24 -6.61
N SER A 88 26.19 15.42 -5.37
CA SER A 88 26.63 16.71 -4.83
C SER A 88 27.95 16.63 -4.05
N ASN A 89 28.87 15.77 -4.48
CA ASN A 89 30.28 15.80 -4.08
C ASN A 89 31.14 15.29 -5.23
#